data_AF-A0A7G2D859-F1
#
_entry.id   AF-A0A7G2D859-F1
#
_cell.length_a   1.000
_cell.length_b   1.000
_cell.length_c   1.000
_cell.angle_alpha   90.00
_cell.angle_beta   90.00
_cell.angle_gamma   90.00
#
_symmetry.space_group_name_H-M   'P 1'
#
loop_
_entity.id
_entity.type
_entity.pdbx_description
1 polymer ?
#
loop_
_entity_poly.entity_id
_entity_poly.type
_entity_poly.pdbx_seq_one_letter_code
_entity_poly.pdbx_strand_id
1 'polypeptide(L)'
;MLFSRIKKSRNEMFDREYEFDKIVSAIKDGVPLIVVTGIRRVGKTTLVKVLLNEIDTPGVYIDARKLWSIHANISPNVIKKEILKSLSRV
;
A
#
# COMPACT_ATOMS: atom_id res chain seq x y z
N MET A 1 -16.30 7.77 -7.78
CA MET A 1 -17.24 8.38 -6.79
C MET A 1 -16.63 8.19 -5.40
N LEU A 2 -16.85 9.12 -4.46
CA LEU A 2 -16.30 9.01 -3.10
C LEU A 2 -16.66 7.68 -2.40
N PHE A 3 -17.80 7.10 -2.77
CA PHE A 3 -18.36 5.84 -2.26
C PHE A 3 -18.21 4.63 -3.22
N SER A 4 -17.42 4.72 -4.29
CA SER A 4 -17.17 3.58 -5.20
C SER A 4 -16.10 2.61 -4.69
N ARG A 5 -15.95 1.45 -5.36
CA ARG A 5 -14.88 0.46 -5.08
C ARG A 5 -13.48 1.10 -5.13
N ILE A 6 -12.55 0.47 -4.39
CA ILE A 6 -11.10 0.75 -4.26
C ILE A 6 -10.66 2.07 -4.91
N LYS A 7 -10.44 3.09 -4.08
CA LYS A 7 -9.97 4.39 -4.52
C LYS A 7 -8.61 4.27 -5.19
N LYS A 8 -8.43 4.91 -6.35
CA LYS A 8 -7.22 4.78 -7.17
C LYS A 8 -6.34 6.03 -7.18
N SER A 9 -6.91 7.18 -6.86
CA SER A 9 -6.23 8.47 -6.88
C SER A 9 -6.46 9.27 -5.59
N ARG A 10 -5.60 10.28 -5.37
CA ARG A 10 -5.66 11.14 -4.18
C ARG A 10 -7.03 11.83 -4.03
N ASN A 11 -7.57 12.35 -5.13
CA ASN A 11 -8.85 13.08 -5.14
C ASN A 11 -10.06 12.19 -4.80
N GLU A 12 -9.92 10.87 -4.85
CA GLU A 12 -10.98 9.95 -4.43
C GLU A 12 -10.96 9.72 -2.91
N MET A 13 -9.86 10.03 -2.21
CA MET A 13 -9.74 9.90 -0.76
C MET A 13 -10.48 11.00 -0.02
N PHE A 14 -11.01 10.68 1.16
CA PHE A 14 -11.70 11.67 2.00
C PHE A 14 -10.78 11.99 3.17
N ASP A 15 -10.36 13.24 3.29
CA ASP A 15 -9.64 13.80 4.45
C ASP A 15 -8.42 12.96 4.88
N ARG A 16 -7.47 12.80 3.95
CA ARG A 16 -6.25 11.98 4.12
C ARG A 16 -4.99 12.64 3.56
N GLU A 17 -5.09 13.92 3.22
CA GLU A 17 -4.05 14.73 2.61
C GLU A 17 -2.86 14.86 3.56
N TYR A 18 -3.13 15.10 4.84
CA TYR A 18 -2.08 15.18 5.86
C TYR A 18 -1.26 13.88 5.96
N GLU A 19 -1.91 12.72 6.09
CA GLU A 19 -1.19 11.45 6.19
C GLU A 19 -0.47 11.11 4.89
N PHE A 20 -1.06 11.41 3.74
CA PHE A 20 -0.41 11.23 2.44
C PHE A 20 0.89 12.03 2.36
N ASP A 21 0.83 13.35 2.59
CA ASP A 21 1.99 14.24 2.47
C ASP A 21 3.06 13.91 3.51
N LYS A 22 2.66 13.50 4.72
CA LYS A 22 3.59 13.05 5.76
C LYS A 22 4.37 11.79 5.35
N ILE A 23 3.71 10.82 4.71
CA ILE A 23 4.38 9.62 4.20
C ILE A 23 5.29 9.99 3.03
N VAL A 24 4.85 10.86 2.12
CA VAL A 24 5.68 11.34 0.99
C VAL A 24 6.94 12.05 1.48
N SER A 25 6.84 12.94 2.48
CA SER A 25 8.01 13.59 3.06
C SER A 25 8.96 12.56 3.66
N ALA A 26 8.45 11.64 4.48
CA ALA A 26 9.29 10.60 5.10
C ALA A 26 10.01 9.73 4.06
N ILE A 27 9.37 9.42 2.93
CA ILE A 27 10.03 8.71 1.81
C ILE A 27 11.15 9.56 1.20
N LYS A 28 10.89 10.85 0.93
CA LYS A 28 11.89 11.78 0.39
C LYS A 28 13.08 11.99 1.34
N ASP A 29 12.82 11.98 2.65
CA ASP A 29 13.82 12.11 3.70
C ASP A 29 14.60 10.79 3.94
N GLY A 30 14.27 9.71 3.22
CA GLY A 30 14.97 8.43 3.31
C GLY A 30 14.65 7.63 4.58
N VAL A 31 13.50 7.86 5.21
CA VAL A 31 13.09 7.12 6.41
C VAL A 31 12.94 5.62 6.08
N PRO A 32 13.68 4.73 6.75
CA PRO A 32 13.76 3.32 6.33
C PRO A 32 12.52 2.49 6.70
N LEU A 33 11.71 2.95 7.66
CA LEU A 33 10.51 2.26 8.10
C LEU A 33 9.42 3.25 8.47
N ILE A 34 8.28 3.14 7.80
CA ILE A 34 7.07 3.93 8.08
C ILE A 34 5.98 2.95 8.49
N VAL A 35 5.41 3.16 9.68
CA VAL A 35 4.33 2.30 10.20
C VAL A 35 3.01 3.06 10.17
N VAL A 36 2.04 2.56 9.40
CA VAL A 36 0.69 3.15 9.30
C VAL A 36 -0.27 2.38 10.22
N THR A 37 -0.66 2.99 11.34
CA THR A 37 -1.50 2.37 12.38
C THR A 37 -2.90 2.99 12.46
N GLY A 38 -3.77 2.44 13.33
CA GLY A 38 -5.13 2.94 13.58
C GLY A 38 -6.20 1.85 13.55
N ILE A 39 -7.45 2.22 13.82
CA ILE A 39 -8.59 1.29 13.95
C ILE A 39 -8.89 0.54 12.63
N ARG A 40 -9.45 -0.67 12.70
CA ARG A 40 -9.88 -1.43 11.50
C ARG A 40 -10.89 -0.60 10.69
N ARG A 41 -10.80 -0.68 9.36
CA ARG A 41 -11.69 0.01 8.39
C ARG A 41 -11.57 1.54 8.27
N VAL A 42 -10.55 2.17 8.85
CA VAL A 42 -10.28 3.62 8.64
C VAL A 42 -9.67 3.98 7.27
N GLY A 43 -9.40 2.98 6.40
CA GLY A 43 -8.90 3.23 5.04
C GLY A 43 -7.38 3.12 4.85
N LYS A 44 -6.62 2.57 5.82
CA LYS A 44 -5.15 2.41 5.72
C LYS A 44 -4.67 1.73 4.44
N THR A 45 -5.31 0.62 4.05
CA THR A 45 -4.97 -0.10 2.80
C THR A 45 -5.19 0.76 1.57
N THR A 46 -6.22 1.61 1.58
CA THR A 46 -6.52 2.52 0.48
C THR A 46 -5.45 3.60 0.38
N LEU A 47 -5.08 4.22 1.51
CA LEU A 47 -4.00 5.22 1.57
C LEU A 47 -2.70 4.67 0.98
N VAL A 48 -2.25 3.48 1.39
CA VAL A 48 -1.00 2.87 0.87
C VAL A 48 -1.09 2.58 -0.64
N LYS A 49 -2.24 2.13 -1.13
CA LYS A 49 -2.41 1.84 -2.56
C LYS A 49 -2.42 3.10 -3.42
N VAL A 50 -3.12 4.13 -2.98
CA VAL A 50 -3.15 5.42 -3.68
C VAL A 50 -1.76 6.05 -3.66
N LEU A 51 -1.06 5.98 -2.53
CA LEU A 51 0.33 6.46 -2.43
C LEU A 51 1.24 5.79 -3.46
N LEU A 52 1.21 4.46 -3.58
CA LEU A 52 2.00 3.73 -4.57
C LEU A 52 1.62 4.04 -6.03
N ASN A 53 0.39 4.49 -6.30
CA ASN A 53 -0.03 4.89 -7.64
C ASN A 53 0.37 6.32 -8.02
N GLU A 54 0.54 7.20 -7.04
CA GLU A 54 0.69 8.66 -7.25
C GLU A 54 2.14 9.13 -7.14
N ILE A 55 3.02 8.35 -6.51
CA ILE A 55 4.45 8.69 -6.40
C ILE A 55 5.24 8.02 -7.53
N ASP A 56 6.23 8.73 -8.07
CA ASP A 56 7.15 8.19 -9.10
C ASP A 56 8.18 7.19 -8.54
N THR A 57 8.08 6.84 -7.25
CA THR A 57 9.01 5.91 -6.61
C THR A 57 8.59 4.47 -6.91
N PRO A 58 9.46 3.63 -7.51
CA PRO A 58 9.17 2.22 -7.72
C PRO A 58 8.84 1.53 -6.40
N GLY A 59 7.72 0.80 -6.37
CA GLY A 59 7.25 0.14 -5.16
C GLY A 59 6.53 -1.17 -5.45
N VAL A 60 6.54 -2.06 -4.47
CA VAL A 60 5.87 -3.36 -4.52
C VAL A 60 4.80 -3.41 -3.45
N TYR A 61 3.58 -3.81 -3.82
CA TYR A 61 2.50 -4.00 -2.87
C TYR A 61 2.33 -5.49 -2.54
N ILE A 62 2.54 -5.85 -1.27
CA ILE A 62 2.35 -7.23 -0.79
C ILE A 62 1.18 -7.27 0.20
N ASP A 63 0.12 -8.00 -0.12
CA ASP A 63 -0.98 -8.25 0.83
C ASP A 63 -0.65 -9.47 1.72
N ALA A 64 0.04 -9.21 2.82
CA ALA A 64 0.42 -10.25 3.79
C ALA A 64 -0.78 -11.01 4.37
N ARG A 65 -1.95 -10.37 4.50
CA ARG A 65 -3.17 -11.05 4.99
C ARG A 65 -3.63 -12.10 3.99
N LYS A 66 -3.62 -11.75 2.70
CA LYS A 66 -3.96 -12.68 1.63
C LYS A 66 -2.96 -13.83 1.56
N LEU A 67 -1.66 -13.53 1.61
CA LEU A 67 -0.61 -14.56 1.61
C LEU A 67 -0.79 -15.56 2.74
N TRP A 68 -0.99 -15.08 3.97
CA TRP A 68 -1.24 -15.94 5.13
C TRP A 68 -2.51 -16.77 5.00
N SER A 69 -3.58 -16.21 4.40
CA SER A 69 -4.83 -16.96 4.22
C SER A 69 -4.74 -18.11 3.21
N ILE A 70 -3.81 -18.04 2.25
CA ILE A 70 -3.65 -19.02 1.18
C ILE A 70 -2.59 -20.07 1.54
N HIS A 71 -1.58 -19.67 2.31
CA HIS A 71 -0.44 -20.50 2.63
C HIS A 71 -0.34 -20.73 4.15
N ALA A 72 -0.39 -21.99 4.58
CA ALA A 72 -0.17 -22.35 5.99
C ALA A 72 1.25 -22.03 6.47
N ASN A 73 2.22 -21.97 5.55
CA ASN A 73 3.59 -21.51 5.82
C ASN A 73 4.09 -20.67 4.63
N ILE A 74 4.66 -19.51 4.91
CA ILE A 74 5.16 -18.56 3.89
C ILE A 74 6.66 -18.80 3.71
N SER A 75 7.01 -19.60 2.70
CA SER A 75 8.42 -19.80 2.33
C SER A 75 8.97 -18.63 1.51
N PRO A 76 10.30 -18.45 1.44
CA PRO A 76 10.93 -17.43 0.59
C PRO A 76 10.48 -17.49 -0.89
N ASN A 77 10.21 -18.69 -1.40
CA ASN A 77 9.72 -18.88 -2.78
C ASN A 77 8.31 -18.30 -3.00
N VAL A 78 7.44 -18.39 -1.98
CA VAL A 78 6.11 -17.78 -2.02
C VAL A 78 6.22 -16.26 -2.08
N ILE A 79 7.08 -15.67 -1.25
CA ILE A 79 7.34 -14.22 -1.24
C ILE A 79 7.90 -13.77 -2.59
N LYS A 80 8.92 -14.47 -3.11
CA LYS A 80 9.50 -14.19 -4.44
C LYS A 80 8.43 -14.17 -5.53
N LYS A 81 7.54 -15.16 -5.53
CA LYS A 81 6.45 -15.25 -6.53
C LYS A 81 5.47 -14.08 -6.43
N GLU A 82 5.11 -13.65 -5.22
CA GLU A 82 4.18 -12.51 -5.05
C GLU A 82 4.84 -11.17 -5.41
N ILE A 83 6.13 -10.99 -5.10
CA ILE A 83 6.91 -9.81 -5.54
C ILE A 83 6.93 -9.73 -7.07
N LEU A 84 7.33 -10.81 -7.75
CA LEU A 84 7.40 -10.85 -9.22
C LEU A 84 6.06 -10.55 -9.88
N LYS A 85 4.98 -11.07 -9.31
CA LYS A 85 3.60 -10.84 -9.78
C LYS A 85 3.12 -9.39 -9.55
N SER A 86 3.59 -8.74 -8.49
CA SER A 86 3.27 -7.33 -8.26
C SER A 86 4.04 -6.42 -9.22
N LEU A 87 5.26 -6.79 -9.59
CA LEU A 87 6.06 -6.05 -10.58
C LEU A 87 5.50 -6.18 -12.00
N SER A 88 4.96 -7.34 -12.37
CA SER A 88 4.35 -7.57 -13.70
C SER A 88 2.95 -6.94 -13.87
N ARG A 89 2.47 -6.20 -12.88
CA ARG A 89 1.15 -5.53 -12.88
C ARG A 89 1.28 -4.00 -12.97
N VAL A 90 2.51 -3.50 -13.00
CA VAL A 90 2.86 -2.12 -13.32
C VAL A 90 2.89 -1.96 -14.83
#